data_AF-A0A7C3GBY0-F1
#
_entry.id   AF-A0A7C3GBY0-F1
#
_cell.length_a   1.000
_cell.length_b   1.000
_cell.length_c   1.000
_cell.angle_alpha   90.00
_cell.angle_beta   90.00
_cell.angle_gamma   90.00
#
_symmetry.space_group_name_H-M   'P 1'
#
loop_
_entity.id
_entity.type
_entity.pdbx_description
1 polymer ?
#
loop_
_entity_poly.entity_id
_entity_poly.type
_entity_poly.pdbx_seq_one_letter_code
_entity_poly.pdbx_strand_id
1 'polypeptide(L)'
;EVTKGLDNYELDRSSRPILDFVDDFSTWYVRRSRDRFKSSVNSGEFTDAQKVAERTRKDAEKIKDRNFALETTRFVLEELSKLMAPFMPFLAEDIWQKVQVDTTPNEEFENDSVHLQKWTEAEKVDTEILEQMQKARDIVSMALEARAKEGIKVRQPLRELKVKSGKWKVDDKQLVQIIKDEVNVKEIVFEKGEEEKVELDTEITPELKAEGNYRELLRNIQKLRKEKQLVPSNIVDLIIETNDEGRRLVEKFQDNLKKVAGVKEIKFEEAPATNEIKIGDLTFKFLMLK
;
A
#
# COMPACT_ATOMS: atom_id res chain seq x y z
N GLU A 1 -10.99 -7.54 -23.28
CA GLU A 1 -9.97 -8.18 -24.14
C GLU A 1 -10.11 -9.69 -24.15
N VAL A 2 -10.14 -10.33 -22.97
CA VAL A 2 -10.33 -11.78 -22.80
C VAL A 2 -11.47 -12.36 -23.63
N THR A 3 -12.70 -11.79 -23.53
CA THR A 3 -13.87 -12.24 -24.31
C THR A 3 -13.60 -12.26 -25.82
N LYS A 4 -13.02 -11.17 -26.37
CA LYS A 4 -12.69 -11.09 -27.80
C LYS A 4 -11.69 -12.15 -28.23
N GLY A 5 -10.71 -12.48 -27.39
CA GLY A 5 -9.75 -13.55 -27.67
C GLY A 5 -10.41 -14.93 -27.65
N LEU A 6 -11.28 -15.20 -26.68
CA LEU A 6 -12.03 -16.47 -26.60
C LEU A 6 -12.99 -16.64 -27.79
N ASP A 7 -13.73 -15.60 -28.16
CA ASP A 7 -14.64 -15.61 -29.32
C ASP A 7 -13.92 -15.90 -30.64
N ASN A 8 -12.66 -15.46 -30.75
CA ASN A 8 -11.80 -15.69 -31.92
C ASN A 8 -10.95 -16.97 -31.81
N TYR A 9 -11.10 -17.77 -30.76
CA TYR A 9 -10.28 -18.96 -30.47
C TYR A 9 -8.77 -18.68 -30.32
N GLU A 10 -8.40 -17.46 -29.95
CA GLU A 10 -7.02 -17.01 -29.71
C GLU A 10 -6.68 -17.12 -28.21
N LEU A 11 -6.42 -18.35 -27.72
CA LEU A 11 -6.19 -18.64 -26.30
C LEU A 11 -4.99 -17.88 -25.69
N ASP A 12 -3.97 -17.64 -26.49
CA ASP A 12 -2.78 -16.89 -26.10
C ASP A 12 -3.09 -15.41 -25.90
N ARG A 13 -3.93 -14.81 -26.74
CA ARG A 13 -4.36 -13.42 -26.61
C ARG A 13 -5.39 -13.22 -25.51
N SER A 14 -6.24 -14.22 -25.25
CA SER A 14 -7.23 -14.13 -24.17
C SER A 14 -6.62 -14.26 -22.77
N SER A 15 -5.51 -14.99 -22.63
CA SER A 15 -4.90 -15.24 -21.31
C SER A 15 -3.92 -14.14 -20.85
N ARG A 16 -3.18 -13.51 -21.77
CA ARG A 16 -2.18 -12.46 -21.44
C ARG A 16 -2.73 -11.30 -20.59
N PRO A 17 -3.90 -10.70 -20.90
CA PRO A 17 -4.42 -9.56 -20.13
C PRO A 17 -4.71 -9.90 -18.67
N ILE A 18 -4.96 -11.18 -18.35
CA ILE A 18 -5.21 -11.62 -16.97
C ILE A 18 -3.95 -11.43 -16.12
N LEU A 19 -2.77 -11.77 -16.65
CA LEU A 19 -1.51 -11.63 -15.94
C LEU A 19 -1.19 -10.15 -15.69
N ASP A 20 -1.28 -9.33 -16.74
CA ASP A 20 -1.04 -7.88 -16.66
C ASP A 20 -1.98 -7.22 -15.64
N PHE A 21 -3.25 -7.64 -15.62
CA PHE A 21 -4.23 -7.17 -14.65
C PHE A 21 -3.89 -7.58 -13.21
N VAL A 22 -3.49 -8.84 -12.97
CA VAL A 22 -3.12 -9.33 -11.64
C VAL A 22 -1.93 -8.55 -11.09
N ASP A 23 -0.92 -8.30 -11.93
CA ASP A 23 0.25 -7.51 -11.55
C ASP A 23 -0.12 -6.06 -11.21
N ASP A 24 -0.99 -5.45 -11.99
CA ASP A 24 -1.48 -4.09 -11.73
C ASP A 24 -2.32 -4.03 -10.44
N PHE A 25 -3.30 -4.93 -10.31
CA PHE A 25 -4.17 -5.03 -9.14
C PHE A 25 -3.37 -5.23 -7.85
N SER A 26 -2.37 -6.11 -7.87
CA SER A 26 -1.48 -6.34 -6.73
C SER A 26 -0.64 -5.10 -6.37
N THR A 27 0.00 -4.50 -7.39
CA THR A 27 1.01 -3.45 -7.19
C THR A 27 0.40 -2.09 -6.86
N TRP A 28 -0.69 -1.73 -7.52
CA TRP A 28 -1.31 -0.41 -7.41
C TRP A 28 -2.54 -0.42 -6.51
N TYR A 29 -3.41 -1.41 -6.61
CA TYR A 29 -4.65 -1.41 -5.82
C TYR A 29 -4.44 -2.04 -4.44
N VAL A 30 -4.09 -3.33 -4.36
CA VAL A 30 -3.98 -4.07 -3.09
C VAL A 30 -2.95 -3.42 -2.19
N ARG A 31 -1.73 -3.15 -2.68
CA ARG A 31 -0.65 -2.53 -1.89
C ARG A 31 -1.07 -1.20 -1.27
N ARG A 32 -1.71 -0.31 -2.04
CA ARG A 32 -2.14 1.01 -1.57
C ARG A 32 -3.35 0.92 -0.63
N SER A 33 -4.26 -0.01 -0.89
CA SER A 33 -5.45 -0.24 -0.07
C SER A 33 -5.17 -0.97 1.25
N ARG A 34 -3.94 -1.46 1.49
CA ARG A 34 -3.57 -2.15 2.74
C ARG A 34 -3.94 -1.38 4.00
N ASP A 35 -3.74 -0.06 4.01
CA ASP A 35 -4.05 0.75 5.19
C ASP A 35 -5.56 1.00 5.33
N ARG A 36 -6.30 1.00 4.21
CA ARG A 36 -7.78 1.03 4.19
C ARG A 36 -8.36 -0.26 4.75
N PHE A 37 -7.74 -1.42 4.49
CA PHE A 37 -8.15 -2.70 5.08
C PHE A 37 -7.83 -2.78 6.59
N LYS A 38 -6.71 -2.17 7.01
CA LYS A 38 -6.25 -2.19 8.41
C LYS A 38 -7.01 -1.27 9.34
N SER A 39 -7.91 -0.40 8.87
CA SER A 39 -8.73 0.42 9.76
C SER A 39 -9.78 -0.46 10.47
N SER A 40 -9.30 -1.38 11.32
CA SER A 40 -10.08 -1.88 12.41
C SER A 40 -10.11 -0.81 13.48
N VAL A 41 -11.33 -0.45 13.87
CA VAL A 41 -11.60 -0.06 15.25
C VAL A 41 -10.97 -1.17 16.11
N ASN A 42 -10.10 -0.77 17.04
CA ASN A 42 -9.24 -1.65 17.84
C ASN A 42 -9.85 -3.02 18.13
N SER A 43 -9.02 -4.04 17.97
CA SER A 43 -9.24 -5.41 18.47
C SER A 43 -9.82 -5.42 19.89
N GLY A 44 -11.07 -5.85 19.99
CA GLY A 44 -11.80 -6.07 21.24
C GLY A 44 -13.25 -5.60 21.10
N GLU A 45 -14.19 -6.54 21.10
CA GLU A 45 -15.65 -6.36 20.96
C GLU A 45 -16.16 -6.31 19.51
N PHE A 46 -16.20 -7.50 18.89
CA PHE A 46 -17.20 -7.86 17.88
C PHE A 46 -18.59 -7.91 18.53
N THR A 47 -19.15 -6.76 18.92
CA THR A 47 -20.58 -6.63 19.20
C THR A 47 -20.94 -5.16 19.00
N ASP A 48 -21.88 -4.91 18.10
CA ASP A 48 -22.48 -3.61 17.81
C ASP A 48 -21.65 -2.65 16.95
N ALA A 49 -21.51 -2.99 15.66
CA ALA A 49 -21.19 -2.03 14.59
C ALA A 49 -22.09 -0.78 14.60
N GLN A 50 -23.25 -0.84 15.29
CA GLN A 50 -24.16 0.28 15.52
C GLN A 50 -23.74 1.21 16.69
N LYS A 51 -22.97 0.75 17.69
CA LYS A 51 -22.55 1.59 18.85
C LYS A 51 -21.29 2.42 18.60
N VAL A 52 -20.48 2.08 17.60
CA VAL A 52 -19.26 2.84 17.26
C VAL A 52 -19.56 4.10 16.43
N ALA A 53 -20.70 4.12 15.72
CA ALA A 53 -21.09 5.23 14.85
C ALA A 53 -21.29 6.57 15.61
N GLU A 54 -21.51 6.54 16.93
CA GLU A 54 -21.67 7.74 17.75
C GLU A 54 -20.36 8.47 18.10
N ARG A 55 -19.18 7.86 17.90
CA ARG A 55 -17.96 8.39 18.54
C ARG A 55 -17.26 9.55 17.83
N THR A 56 -17.37 9.75 16.51
CA THR A 56 -16.97 10.98 15.77
C THR A 56 -17.31 10.82 14.28
N ARG A 57 -17.79 11.87 13.57
CA ARG A 57 -18.09 11.87 12.11
C ARG A 57 -16.94 11.32 11.24
N LYS A 58 -15.69 11.52 11.64
CA LYS A 58 -14.47 11.03 10.97
C LYS A 58 -14.27 9.51 11.06
N ASP A 59 -14.74 8.86 12.13
CA ASP A 59 -14.59 7.41 12.29
C ASP A 59 -15.64 6.66 11.46
N ALA A 60 -16.85 7.23 11.35
CA ALA A 60 -17.88 6.73 10.43
C ALA A 60 -17.43 6.79 8.96
N GLU A 61 -16.77 7.88 8.55
CA GLU A 61 -16.23 8.03 7.19
C GLU A 61 -15.14 6.99 6.89
N LYS A 62 -14.26 6.70 7.85
CA LYS A 62 -13.24 5.64 7.71
C LYS A 62 -13.81 4.23 7.63
N ILE A 63 -14.85 3.94 8.42
CA ILE A 63 -15.53 2.63 8.36
C ILE A 63 -16.20 2.46 7.00
N LYS A 64 -16.84 3.52 6.49
CA LYS A 64 -17.45 3.53 5.16
C LYS A 64 -16.40 3.32 4.07
N ASP A 65 -15.26 4.01 4.16
CA ASP A 65 -14.14 3.88 3.24
C ASP A 65 -13.58 2.45 3.18
N ARG A 66 -13.42 1.81 4.35
CA ARG A 66 -13.00 0.41 4.44
C ARG A 66 -13.99 -0.53 3.78
N ASN A 67 -15.29 -0.36 4.06
CA ASN A 67 -16.31 -1.25 3.51
C ASN A 67 -16.34 -1.14 1.98
N PHE A 68 -16.26 0.06 1.42
CA PHE A 68 -16.15 0.23 -0.03
C PHE A 68 -14.90 -0.41 -0.62
N ALA A 69 -13.75 -0.29 0.05
CA ALA A 69 -12.53 -0.95 -0.41
C ALA A 69 -12.68 -2.49 -0.42
N LEU A 70 -13.32 -3.06 0.60
CA LEU A 70 -13.59 -4.51 0.69
C LEU A 70 -14.60 -4.98 -0.35
N GLU A 71 -15.70 -4.26 -0.54
CA GLU A 71 -16.72 -4.55 -1.56
C GLU A 71 -16.13 -4.51 -2.97
N THR A 72 -15.34 -3.48 -3.28
CA THR A 72 -14.66 -3.36 -4.57
C THR A 72 -13.66 -4.50 -4.77
N THR A 73 -12.91 -4.87 -3.72
CA THR A 73 -11.96 -6.00 -3.78
C THR A 73 -12.68 -7.31 -4.03
N ARG A 74 -13.80 -7.55 -3.33
CA ARG A 74 -14.64 -8.74 -3.50
C ARG A 74 -15.14 -8.84 -4.94
N PHE A 75 -15.76 -7.77 -5.44
CA PHE A 75 -16.25 -7.70 -6.82
C PHE A 75 -15.14 -8.03 -7.83
N VAL A 76 -13.96 -7.40 -7.70
CA VAL A 76 -12.84 -7.65 -8.60
C VAL A 76 -12.37 -9.12 -8.55
N LEU A 77 -12.29 -9.72 -7.37
CA LEU A 77 -11.86 -11.13 -7.23
C LEU A 77 -12.90 -12.11 -7.79
N GLU A 78 -14.19 -11.82 -7.66
CA GLU A 78 -15.28 -12.61 -8.26
C GLU A 78 -15.21 -12.58 -9.78
N GLU A 79 -15.11 -11.38 -10.37
CA GLU A 79 -15.00 -11.22 -11.82
C GLU A 79 -13.72 -11.82 -12.40
N LEU A 80 -12.60 -11.65 -11.69
CA LEU A 80 -11.33 -12.28 -12.05
C LEU A 80 -11.44 -13.81 -12.01
N SER A 81 -12.13 -14.38 -11.03
CA SER A 81 -12.34 -15.83 -10.94
C SER A 81 -13.13 -16.36 -12.14
N LYS A 82 -14.20 -15.66 -12.54
CA LYS A 82 -14.99 -16.01 -13.75
C LYS A 82 -14.12 -15.98 -15.01
N LEU A 83 -13.29 -14.95 -15.18
CA LEU A 83 -12.39 -14.81 -16.32
C LEU A 83 -11.27 -15.87 -16.35
N MET A 84 -10.78 -16.27 -15.17
CA MET A 84 -9.74 -17.28 -15.03
C MET A 84 -10.25 -18.71 -15.17
N ALA A 85 -11.54 -18.96 -14.93
CA ALA A 85 -12.13 -20.30 -14.89
C ALA A 85 -11.79 -21.18 -16.11
N PRO A 86 -11.81 -20.69 -17.37
CA PRO A 86 -11.44 -21.48 -18.55
C PRO A 86 -9.95 -21.87 -18.63
N PHE A 87 -9.07 -21.11 -17.96
CA PHE A 87 -7.61 -21.29 -18.05
C PHE A 87 -7.03 -21.98 -16.80
N MET A 88 -7.55 -21.66 -15.62
CA MET A 88 -7.06 -22.12 -14.32
C MET A 88 -8.23 -22.53 -13.42
N PRO A 89 -8.93 -23.63 -13.74
CA PRO A 89 -10.22 -23.95 -13.13
C PRO A 89 -10.17 -24.19 -11.62
N PHE A 90 -9.11 -24.84 -11.13
CA PHE A 90 -8.95 -25.11 -9.70
C PHE A 90 -8.61 -23.85 -8.89
N LEU A 91 -7.81 -22.95 -9.47
CA LEU A 91 -7.44 -21.70 -8.80
C LEU A 91 -8.61 -20.72 -8.79
N ALA A 92 -9.34 -20.62 -9.91
CA ALA A 92 -10.57 -19.83 -9.99
C ALA A 92 -11.60 -20.29 -8.96
N GLU A 93 -11.76 -21.61 -8.80
CA GLU A 93 -12.66 -22.19 -7.79
C GLU A 93 -12.20 -21.89 -6.36
N ASP A 94 -10.91 -22.08 -6.06
CA ASP A 94 -10.35 -21.80 -4.73
C ASP A 94 -10.51 -20.33 -4.33
N ILE A 95 -10.34 -19.38 -5.27
CA ILE A 95 -10.56 -17.96 -5.01
C ILE A 95 -12.05 -17.68 -4.80
N TRP A 96 -12.93 -18.19 -5.67
CA TRP A 96 -14.38 -18.01 -5.58
C TRP A 96 -14.93 -18.43 -4.22
N GLN A 97 -14.61 -19.65 -3.78
CA GLN A 97 -15.07 -20.21 -2.50
C GLN A 97 -14.61 -19.39 -1.30
N LYS A 98 -13.37 -18.87 -1.33
CA LYS A 98 -12.82 -18.06 -0.22
C LYS A 98 -13.42 -16.68 -0.12
N VAL A 99 -13.94 -16.15 -1.23
CA VAL A 99 -14.53 -14.80 -1.28
C VAL A 99 -16.02 -14.82 -0.89
N GLN A 100 -16.70 -15.94 -1.11
CA GLN A 100 -18.16 -16.09 -0.92
C GLN A 100 -18.64 -16.34 0.53
N VAL A 101 -17.89 -15.92 1.56
CA VAL A 101 -18.23 -16.24 2.96
C VAL A 101 -19.61 -15.68 3.38
N ASP A 102 -20.54 -16.58 3.72
CA ASP A 102 -21.81 -16.42 4.47
C ASP A 102 -22.63 -15.15 4.22
N THR A 103 -22.92 -14.81 2.97
CA THR A 103 -23.73 -13.60 2.71
C THR A 103 -25.23 -13.82 2.91
N THR A 104 -25.77 -15.04 2.81
CA THR A 104 -27.18 -15.31 3.15
C THR A 104 -27.49 -16.81 3.28
N PRO A 105 -28.24 -17.28 4.31
CA PRO A 105 -28.62 -18.69 4.47
C PRO A 105 -29.57 -19.28 3.39
N ASN A 106 -30.05 -18.48 2.43
CA ASN A 106 -31.15 -18.86 1.54
C ASN A 106 -30.80 -18.89 0.04
N GLU A 107 -29.53 -18.70 -0.34
CA GLU A 107 -29.07 -18.72 -1.75
C GLU A 107 -28.03 -19.84 -1.98
N GLU A 108 -28.27 -21.01 -1.39
CA GLU A 108 -27.32 -22.14 -1.37
C GLU A 108 -26.98 -22.73 -2.74
N PHE A 109 -27.75 -22.47 -3.81
CA PHE A 109 -27.55 -23.16 -5.11
C PHE A 109 -27.00 -22.29 -6.24
N GLU A 110 -27.04 -20.95 -6.15
CA GLU A 110 -26.52 -20.07 -7.22
C GLU A 110 -25.04 -19.73 -7.05
N ASN A 111 -24.44 -19.98 -5.87
CA ASN A 111 -23.06 -19.60 -5.56
C ASN A 111 -22.08 -20.78 -5.41
N ASP A 112 -22.50 -22.00 -5.75
CA ASP A 112 -21.76 -23.23 -5.45
C ASP A 112 -20.41 -23.37 -6.18
N SER A 113 -20.29 -22.86 -7.41
CA SER A 113 -19.04 -22.97 -8.17
C SER A 113 -18.93 -21.84 -9.20
N VAL A 114 -17.69 -21.40 -9.44
CA VAL A 114 -17.38 -20.41 -10.46
C VAL A 114 -17.74 -20.90 -11.87
N HIS A 115 -17.70 -22.22 -12.09
CA HIS A 115 -17.92 -22.83 -13.41
C HIS A 115 -19.38 -22.84 -13.85
N LEU A 116 -20.31 -22.61 -12.91
CA LEU A 116 -21.73 -22.51 -13.16
C LEU A 116 -22.20 -21.05 -13.32
N GLN A 117 -21.28 -20.10 -13.12
CA GLN A 117 -21.59 -18.68 -13.22
C GLN A 117 -21.76 -18.23 -14.67
N LYS A 118 -22.55 -17.18 -14.85
CA LYS A 118 -22.63 -16.48 -16.13
C LYS A 118 -21.30 -15.79 -16.43
N TRP A 119 -20.93 -15.80 -17.70
CA TRP A 119 -19.79 -15.04 -18.19
C TRP A 119 -19.99 -13.54 -17.93
N THR A 120 -18.90 -12.85 -17.61
CA THR A 120 -18.93 -11.42 -17.30
C THR A 120 -19.16 -10.56 -18.53
N GLU A 121 -19.96 -9.51 -18.37
CA GLU A 121 -20.21 -8.51 -19.42
C GLU A 121 -19.41 -7.25 -19.12
N ALA A 122 -18.68 -6.75 -20.14
CA ALA A 122 -17.91 -5.53 -19.99
C ALA A 122 -18.83 -4.30 -20.03
N GLU A 123 -18.88 -3.56 -18.92
CA GLU A 123 -19.56 -2.26 -18.87
C GLU A 123 -18.75 -1.15 -19.55
N LYS A 124 -19.37 0.03 -19.69
CA LYS A 124 -18.69 1.22 -20.22
C LYS A 124 -17.56 1.64 -19.29
N VAL A 125 -16.35 1.68 -19.85
CA VAL A 125 -15.14 2.11 -19.16
C VAL A 125 -14.98 3.62 -19.32
N ASP A 126 -14.66 4.32 -18.24
CA ASP A 126 -14.24 5.72 -18.30
C ASP A 126 -12.79 5.80 -18.79
N THR A 127 -12.61 6.13 -20.07
CA THR A 127 -11.28 6.21 -20.69
C THR A 127 -10.49 7.41 -20.19
N GLU A 128 -11.17 8.49 -19.77
CA GLU A 128 -10.50 9.70 -19.30
C GLU A 128 -9.75 9.43 -17.99
N ILE A 129 -10.39 8.74 -17.04
CA ILE A 129 -9.74 8.37 -15.76
C ILE A 129 -8.56 7.43 -16.01
N LEU A 130 -8.67 6.48 -16.93
CA LEU A 130 -7.57 5.58 -17.27
C LEU A 130 -6.37 6.33 -17.85
N GLU A 131 -6.60 7.25 -18.77
CA GLU A 131 -5.53 8.10 -19.34
C GLU A 131 -4.86 8.97 -18.27
N GLN A 132 -5.65 9.54 -17.35
CA GLN A 132 -5.11 10.33 -16.26
C GLN A 132 -4.29 9.48 -15.28
N MET A 133 -4.75 8.26 -14.96
CA MET A 133 -4.01 7.35 -14.11
C MET A 133 -2.71 6.88 -14.77
N GLN A 134 -2.72 6.61 -16.08
CA GLN A 134 -1.52 6.23 -16.81
C GLN A 134 -0.45 7.33 -16.74
N LYS A 135 -0.82 8.58 -17.00
CA LYS A 135 0.09 9.73 -16.86
C LYS A 135 0.66 9.88 -15.45
N ALA A 136 -0.18 9.64 -14.43
CA ALA A 136 0.28 9.64 -13.04
C ALA A 136 1.35 8.57 -12.80
N ARG A 137 1.16 7.35 -13.33
CA ARG A 137 2.12 6.25 -13.23
C ARG A 137 3.43 6.55 -13.97
N ASP A 138 3.34 7.18 -15.14
CA ASP A 138 4.52 7.55 -15.93
C ASP A 138 5.39 8.55 -15.16
N ILE A 139 4.76 9.56 -14.54
CA ILE A 139 5.46 10.53 -13.68
C ILE A 139 6.05 9.90 -12.44
N VAL A 140 5.34 8.98 -11.78
CA VAL A 140 5.89 8.23 -10.65
C VAL A 140 7.13 7.44 -11.09
N SER A 141 7.07 6.77 -12.25
CA SER A 141 8.17 5.98 -12.78
C SER A 141 9.39 6.86 -13.09
N MET A 142 9.19 7.98 -13.79
CA MET A 142 10.25 8.96 -14.07
C MET A 142 10.86 9.51 -12.77
N ALA A 143 10.03 9.84 -11.78
CA ALA A 143 10.50 10.40 -10.52
C ALA A 143 11.29 9.37 -9.71
N LEU A 144 10.84 8.11 -9.65
CA LEU A 144 11.57 7.02 -9.00
C LEU A 144 12.89 6.72 -9.70
N GLU A 145 12.94 6.79 -11.03
CA GLU A 145 14.18 6.65 -11.80
C GLU A 145 15.16 7.79 -11.49
N ALA A 146 14.68 9.04 -11.46
CA ALA A 146 15.49 10.20 -11.08
C ALA A 146 16.04 10.05 -9.65
N ARG A 147 15.24 9.55 -8.71
CA ARG A 147 15.70 9.23 -7.34
C ARG A 147 16.78 8.16 -7.33
N ALA A 148 16.64 7.13 -8.15
CA ALA A 148 17.61 6.05 -8.24
C ALA A 148 18.95 6.55 -8.80
N LYS A 149 18.93 7.44 -9.80
CA LYS A 149 20.13 8.10 -10.36
C LYS A 149 20.89 8.90 -9.31
N GLU A 150 20.17 9.62 -8.44
CA GLU A 150 20.74 10.39 -7.33
C GLU A 150 21.07 9.54 -6.09
N GLY A 151 20.77 8.23 -6.10
CA GLY A 151 21.00 7.32 -4.97
C GLY A 151 20.11 7.57 -3.75
N ILE A 152 19.02 8.34 -3.89
CA ILE A 152 18.14 8.71 -2.78
C ILE A 152 17.06 7.64 -2.58
N LYS A 153 17.15 6.89 -1.47
CA LYS A 153 16.15 5.87 -1.08
C LYS A 153 14.73 6.46 -1.02
N VAL A 154 13.72 5.78 -1.56
CA VAL A 154 12.30 6.24 -1.57
C VAL A 154 11.75 6.56 -0.17
N ARG A 155 12.26 5.90 0.88
CA ARG A 155 11.85 6.18 2.28
C ARG A 155 12.24 7.57 2.78
N GLN A 156 13.24 8.20 2.16
CA GLN A 156 13.64 9.57 2.46
C GLN A 156 12.61 10.53 1.85
N PRO A 157 11.79 11.24 2.64
CA PRO A 157 10.89 12.23 2.07
C PRO A 157 11.69 13.38 1.44
N LEU A 158 11.21 13.87 0.29
CA LEU A 158 11.75 15.07 -0.36
C LEU A 158 10.77 16.23 -0.23
N ARG A 159 11.29 17.46 -0.32
CA ARG A 159 10.48 18.67 -0.21
C ARG A 159 9.52 18.80 -1.39
N GLU A 160 10.08 18.79 -2.60
CA GLU A 160 9.35 19.16 -3.80
C GLU A 160 9.71 18.24 -4.98
N LEU A 161 8.70 17.93 -5.80
CA LEU A 161 8.83 17.35 -7.13
C LEU A 161 8.32 18.38 -8.14
N LYS A 162 9.18 18.77 -9.08
CA LYS A 162 8.80 19.60 -10.22
C LYS A 162 8.50 18.71 -11.41
N VAL A 163 7.31 18.84 -11.96
CA VAL A 163 6.88 18.12 -13.16
C VAL A 163 6.69 19.14 -14.26
N LYS A 164 7.58 19.11 -15.25
CA LYS A 164 7.43 19.84 -16.51
C LYS A 164 6.58 18.98 -17.42
N SER A 165 5.39 19.45 -17.79
CA SER A 165 4.53 18.80 -18.77
C SER A 165 3.86 19.84 -19.67
N GLY A 166 3.73 19.52 -20.95
CA GLY A 166 3.20 20.47 -21.93
C GLY A 166 1.68 20.60 -21.94
N LYS A 167 0.96 19.52 -21.59
CA LYS A 167 -0.51 19.46 -21.72
C LYS A 167 -1.23 18.92 -20.50
N TRP A 168 -0.54 18.25 -19.59
CA TRP A 168 -1.18 17.64 -18.44
C TRP A 168 -1.10 18.55 -17.23
N LYS A 169 -2.26 19.07 -16.83
CA LYS A 169 -2.46 19.72 -15.54
C LYS A 169 -3.43 18.84 -14.78
N VAL A 170 -2.93 18.13 -13.76
CA VAL A 170 -3.80 17.36 -12.88
C VAL A 170 -4.52 18.33 -11.97
N ASP A 171 -5.76 18.67 -12.32
CA ASP A 171 -6.62 19.40 -11.38
C ASP A 171 -7.26 18.45 -10.35
N ASP A 172 -7.21 17.13 -10.59
CA ASP A 172 -7.67 16.13 -9.62
C ASP A 172 -6.70 15.97 -8.44
N LYS A 173 -7.13 16.46 -7.28
CA LYS A 173 -6.40 16.36 -6.02
C LYS A 173 -6.10 14.91 -5.61
N GLN A 174 -6.93 13.93 -6.01
CA GLN A 174 -6.73 12.53 -5.66
C GLN A 174 -5.51 11.94 -6.39
N LEU A 175 -5.40 12.18 -7.70
CA LEU A 175 -4.25 11.73 -8.49
C LEU A 175 -2.94 12.40 -8.04
N VAL A 176 -2.98 13.70 -7.72
CA VAL A 176 -1.82 14.38 -7.14
C VAL A 176 -1.38 13.73 -5.83
N GLN A 177 -2.35 13.36 -4.97
CA GLN A 177 -2.03 12.67 -3.71
C GLN A 177 -1.42 11.29 -3.98
N ILE A 178 -1.91 10.56 -4.98
CA ILE A 178 -1.34 9.26 -5.40
C ILE A 178 0.15 9.42 -5.75
N ILE A 179 0.50 10.41 -6.57
CA ILE A 179 1.88 10.68 -6.97
C ILE A 179 2.73 11.06 -5.75
N LYS A 180 2.22 11.93 -4.87
CA LYS A 180 2.93 12.34 -3.64
C LYS A 180 3.27 11.15 -2.76
N ASP A 181 2.32 10.24 -2.58
CA ASP A 181 2.51 9.05 -1.73
C ASP A 181 3.53 8.09 -2.31
N GLU A 182 3.52 7.86 -3.63
CA GLU A 182 4.46 6.92 -4.29
C GLU A 182 5.89 7.47 -4.36
N VAL A 183 6.04 8.73 -4.75
CA VAL A 183 7.38 9.37 -4.84
C VAL A 183 7.88 9.77 -3.45
N ASN A 184 6.99 9.85 -2.46
CA ASN A 184 7.24 10.32 -1.10
C ASN A 184 7.79 11.77 -1.08
N VAL A 185 6.97 12.69 -1.58
CA VAL A 185 7.26 14.13 -1.63
C VAL A 185 6.16 14.94 -0.94
N LYS A 186 6.51 16.07 -0.33
CA LYS A 186 5.53 16.94 0.37
C LYS A 186 4.71 17.75 -0.63
N GLU A 187 5.38 18.30 -1.65
CA GLU A 187 4.76 19.17 -2.65
C GLU A 187 5.10 18.75 -4.08
N ILE A 188 4.15 19.00 -4.99
CA ILE A 188 4.32 18.79 -6.43
C ILE A 188 3.99 20.11 -7.11
N VAL A 189 4.93 20.61 -7.91
CA VAL A 189 4.77 21.83 -8.69
C VAL A 189 4.74 21.45 -10.16
N PHE A 190 3.64 21.79 -10.83
CA PHE A 190 3.48 21.57 -12.27
C PHE A 190 3.93 22.82 -13.03
N GLU A 191 4.98 22.68 -13.82
CA GLU A 191 5.52 23.73 -14.70
C GLU A 191 5.17 23.42 -16.15
N LYS A 192 4.96 24.47 -16.96
CA LYS A 192 4.78 24.30 -18.41
C LYS A 192 6.14 24.03 -19.06
N GLY A 193 6.26 22.91 -19.76
CA GLY A 193 7.46 22.56 -20.53
C GLY A 193 7.09 21.83 -21.81
N GLU A 194 7.93 21.92 -22.85
CA GLU A 194 7.70 21.22 -24.12
C GLU A 194 7.93 19.71 -24.00
N GLU A 195 8.82 19.29 -23.10
CA GLU A 195 9.13 17.89 -22.80
C GLU A 195 8.62 17.48 -21.42
N GLU A 196 8.19 16.23 -21.29
CA GLU A 196 7.87 15.62 -20.01
C GLU A 196 9.15 15.34 -19.24
N LYS A 197 9.40 16.13 -18.19
CA LYS A 197 10.60 16.00 -17.37
C LYS A 197 10.26 16.18 -15.90
N VAL A 198 10.88 15.36 -15.07
CA VAL A 198 10.79 15.47 -13.61
C VAL A 198 12.11 15.99 -13.05
N GLU A 199 12.01 16.95 -12.14
CA GLU A 199 13.15 17.51 -11.41
C GLU A 199 12.86 17.37 -9.92
N LEU A 200 13.81 16.79 -9.18
CA LEU A 200 13.68 16.55 -7.74
C LEU A 200 14.48 17.60 -7.00
N ASP A 201 13.89 18.10 -5.91
CA ASP A 201 14.65 18.89 -4.95
C ASP A 201 15.53 17.97 -4.09
N THR A 202 16.84 18.02 -4.33
CA THR A 202 17.83 17.20 -3.64
C THR A 202 18.28 17.79 -2.31
N GLU A 203 17.80 18.98 -1.93
CA GLU A 203 18.10 19.57 -0.62
C GLU A 203 17.35 18.84 0.50
N ILE A 204 18.05 17.95 1.20
CA ILE A 204 17.52 17.24 2.37
C ILE A 204 17.72 18.12 3.61
N THR A 205 16.64 18.76 4.07
CA THR A 205 16.66 19.50 5.34
C THR A 205 16.87 18.54 6.53
N PRO A 206 17.39 19.02 7.68
CA PRO A 206 17.59 18.18 8.87
C PRO A 206 16.31 17.47 9.33
N GLU A 207 15.15 18.10 9.16
CA GLU A 207 13.85 17.51 9.50
C GLU A 207 13.46 16.36 8.58
N LEU A 208 13.66 16.52 7.26
CA LEU A 208 13.41 15.46 6.29
C LEU A 208 14.38 14.30 6.52
N LYS A 209 15.67 14.57 6.80
CA LYS A 209 16.67 13.52 7.13
C LYS A 209 16.21 12.73 8.36
N ALA A 210 15.75 13.40 9.40
CA ALA A 210 15.24 12.74 10.61
C ALA A 210 13.99 11.88 10.32
N GLU A 211 13.05 12.35 9.51
CA GLU A 211 11.85 11.58 9.13
C GLU A 211 12.23 10.34 8.30
N GLY A 212 13.16 10.48 7.34
CA GLY A 212 13.65 9.36 6.53
C GLY A 212 14.38 8.30 7.36
N ASN A 213 15.26 8.75 8.26
CA ASN A 213 15.96 7.88 9.21
C ASN A 213 14.98 7.13 10.13
N TYR A 214 13.94 7.80 10.62
CA TYR A 214 12.88 7.18 11.41
C TYR A 214 12.15 6.08 10.64
N ARG A 215 11.78 6.33 9.37
CA ARG A 215 11.10 5.31 8.53
C ARG A 215 11.99 4.12 8.23
N GLU A 216 13.29 4.34 8.06
CA GLU A 216 14.27 3.25 7.90
C GLU A 216 14.39 2.44 9.20
N LEU A 217 14.46 3.10 10.35
CA LEU A 217 14.48 2.45 11.67
C LEU A 217 13.22 1.61 11.90
N LEU A 218 12.04 2.13 11.59
CA LEU A 218 10.77 1.40 11.73
C LEU A 218 10.74 0.14 10.85
N ARG A 219 11.17 0.24 9.58
CA ARG A 219 11.26 -0.93 8.69
C ARG A 219 12.16 -2.01 9.28
N ASN A 220 13.30 -1.61 9.84
CA ASN A 220 14.26 -2.54 10.39
C ASN A 220 13.71 -3.24 11.65
N ILE A 221 13.05 -2.50 12.54
CA ILE A 221 12.34 -3.09 13.69
C ILE A 221 11.27 -4.09 13.21
N GLN A 222 10.47 -3.73 12.21
CA GLN A 222 9.45 -4.63 11.67
C GLN A 222 10.04 -5.87 10.99
N LYS A 223 11.20 -5.73 10.33
CA LYS A 223 11.93 -6.86 9.75
C LYS A 223 12.40 -7.82 10.85
N LEU A 224 13.00 -7.28 11.91
CA LEU A 224 13.43 -8.07 13.07
C LEU A 224 12.25 -8.76 13.76
N ARG A 225 11.07 -8.12 13.83
CA ARG A 225 9.85 -8.77 14.35
C ARG A 225 9.45 -9.99 13.53
N LYS A 226 9.53 -9.90 12.21
CA LYS A 226 9.25 -11.02 11.30
C LYS A 226 10.29 -12.13 11.40
N GLU A 227 11.58 -11.78 11.50
CA GLU A 227 12.68 -12.74 11.69
C GLU A 227 12.51 -13.51 13.01
N LYS A 228 12.02 -12.86 14.08
CA LYS A 228 11.65 -13.48 15.35
C LYS A 228 10.25 -14.13 15.37
N GLN A 229 9.55 -14.18 14.23
CA GLN A 229 8.19 -14.74 14.09
C GLN A 229 7.17 -14.16 15.08
N LEU A 230 7.29 -12.88 15.43
CA LEU A 230 6.37 -12.19 16.33
C LEU A 230 5.09 -11.80 15.61
N VAL A 231 3.95 -12.08 16.23
CA VAL A 231 2.62 -11.69 15.74
C VAL A 231 2.38 -10.20 16.08
N PRO A 232 1.59 -9.43 15.30
CA PRO A 232 1.29 -8.02 15.61
C PRO A 232 0.70 -7.78 17.01
N SER A 233 0.05 -8.79 17.60
CA SER A 233 -0.48 -8.74 18.97
C SER A 233 0.59 -8.84 20.06
N ASN A 234 1.81 -9.28 19.74
CA ASN A 234 2.87 -9.39 20.73
C ASN A 234 3.48 -8.02 21.00
N ILE A 235 3.36 -7.56 22.25
CA ILE A 235 4.03 -6.36 22.71
C ILE A 235 5.44 -6.75 23.14
N VAL A 236 6.44 -5.96 22.74
CA VAL A 236 7.85 -6.23 23.06
C VAL A 236 8.50 -5.03 23.75
N ASP A 237 9.55 -5.30 24.50
CA ASP A 237 10.46 -4.28 25.01
C ASP A 237 11.65 -4.14 24.06
N LEU A 238 11.98 -2.89 23.74
CA LEU A 238 13.04 -2.56 22.77
C LEU A 238 14.20 -1.88 23.49
N ILE A 239 15.36 -2.53 23.50
CA ILE A 239 16.61 -1.92 23.95
C ILE A 239 17.36 -1.41 22.72
N ILE A 240 17.76 -0.14 22.74
CA ILE A 240 18.46 0.55 21.66
C ILE A 240 19.77 1.13 22.18
N GLU A 241 20.88 0.74 21.58
CA GLU A 241 22.16 1.42 21.73
C GLU A 241 22.39 2.32 20.50
N THR A 242 22.58 3.61 20.71
CA THR A 242 22.81 4.59 19.64
C THR A 242 23.51 5.85 20.15
N ASN A 243 24.03 6.67 19.23
CA ASN A 243 24.67 7.95 19.52
C ASN A 243 23.63 9.00 19.99
N ASP A 244 24.08 10.12 20.57
CA ASP A 244 23.19 11.19 21.07
C ASP A 244 22.19 11.71 20.03
N GLU A 245 22.60 11.81 18.77
CA GLU A 245 21.72 12.18 17.66
C GLU A 245 20.63 11.13 17.39
N GLY A 246 20.98 9.85 17.48
CA GLY A 246 20.04 8.73 17.34
C GLY A 246 19.05 8.66 18.50
N ARG A 247 19.50 8.97 19.72
CA ARG A 247 18.63 9.06 20.91
C ARG A 247 17.58 10.15 20.73
N ARG A 248 17.99 11.36 20.33
CA ARG A 248 17.06 12.48 20.07
C ARG A 248 16.04 12.14 18.98
N LEU A 249 16.42 11.39 17.96
CA LEU A 249 15.51 10.94 16.90
C LEU A 249 14.47 9.96 17.44
N VAL A 250 14.88 8.95 18.22
CA VAL A 250 13.97 7.98 18.82
C VAL A 250 13.02 8.66 19.80
N GLU A 251 13.51 9.58 20.63
CA GLU A 251 12.69 10.37 21.55
C GLU A 251 11.65 11.21 20.81
N LYS A 252 12.04 11.90 19.72
CA LYS A 252 11.13 12.70 18.89
C LYS A 252 9.97 11.89 18.30
N PHE A 253 10.19 10.62 17.98
CA PHE A 253 9.18 9.75 17.36
C PHE A 253 8.70 8.58 18.25
N GLN A 254 8.94 8.67 19.56
CA GLN A 254 8.68 7.58 20.50
C GLN A 254 7.22 7.12 20.49
N ASP A 255 6.27 8.05 20.51
CA ASP A 255 4.84 7.74 20.55
C ASP A 255 4.36 7.00 19.30
N ASN A 256 4.86 7.42 18.13
CA ASN A 256 4.55 6.75 16.87
C ASN A 256 5.20 5.38 16.79
N LEU A 257 6.43 5.23 17.29
CA LEU A 257 7.13 3.94 17.32
C LEU A 257 6.39 2.95 18.23
N LYS A 258 5.98 3.35 19.43
CA LYS A 258 5.21 2.49 20.35
C LYS A 258 3.90 2.01 19.72
N LYS A 259 3.16 2.90 19.06
CA LYS A 259 1.88 2.58 18.39
C LYS A 259 2.05 1.64 17.20
N VAL A 260 2.98 1.96 16.29
CA VAL A 260 3.10 1.23 15.01
C VAL A 260 3.91 -0.06 15.15
N ALA A 261 4.94 -0.05 16.00
CA ALA A 261 5.81 -1.22 16.20
C ALA A 261 5.37 -2.13 17.35
N GLY A 262 4.33 -1.79 18.10
CA GLY A 262 3.82 -2.61 19.21
C GLY A 262 4.87 -2.76 20.32
N VAL A 263 5.47 -1.65 20.75
CA VAL A 263 6.54 -1.62 21.75
C VAL A 263 5.99 -1.01 23.05
N LYS A 264 6.20 -1.69 24.18
CA LYS A 264 5.75 -1.20 25.50
C LYS A 264 6.71 -0.15 26.03
N GLU A 265 7.98 -0.53 26.11
CA GLU A 265 9.05 0.32 26.65
C GLU A 265 10.25 0.36 25.71
N ILE A 266 10.88 1.53 25.62
CA ILE A 266 12.14 1.73 24.89
C ILE A 266 13.20 2.08 25.93
N LYS A 267 14.21 1.22 26.07
CA LYS A 267 15.33 1.43 27.00
C LYS A 267 16.60 1.73 26.21
N PHE A 268 17.37 2.71 26.68
CA PHE A 268 18.65 3.07 26.07
C PHE A 268 19.78 2.48 26.92
N GLU A 269 20.15 1.23 26.65
CA GLU A 269 21.21 0.49 27.36
C GLU A 269 22.17 -0.11 26.33
N GLU A 270 23.39 -0.49 26.76
CA GLU A 270 24.33 -1.23 25.91
C GLU A 270 23.70 -2.56 25.49
N ALA A 271 23.45 -2.72 24.19
CA ALA A 271 22.79 -3.89 23.66
C ALA A 271 23.87 -4.93 23.30
N PRO A 272 23.82 -6.17 23.84
CA PRO A 272 24.73 -7.21 23.42
C PRO A 272 24.57 -7.43 21.90
N ALA A 273 25.69 -7.30 21.19
CA ALA A 273 25.82 -7.09 19.75
C ALA A 273 25.19 -8.20 18.89
N THR A 274 23.86 -8.23 18.80
CA THR A 274 23.16 -9.25 18.03
C THR A 274 22.70 -8.72 16.68
N ASN A 275 22.37 -7.41 16.57
CA ASN A 275 21.91 -6.79 15.32
C ASN A 275 22.35 -5.32 15.22
N GLU A 276 23.43 -5.05 14.48
CA GLU A 276 23.88 -3.70 14.15
C GLU A 276 23.25 -3.24 12.82
N ILE A 277 22.69 -2.03 12.81
CA ILE A 277 22.07 -1.43 11.64
C ILE A 277 22.59 -0.02 11.47
N LYS A 278 23.13 0.27 10.28
CA LYS A 278 23.57 1.61 9.88
C LYS A 278 22.49 2.31 9.07
N ILE A 279 22.07 3.48 9.53
CA ILE A 279 21.07 4.35 8.91
C ILE A 279 21.74 5.69 8.63
N GLY A 280 22.28 5.86 7.43
CA GLY A 280 23.14 7.01 7.10
C GLY A 280 24.38 7.01 7.99
N ASP A 281 24.56 8.08 8.76
CA ASP A 281 25.68 8.27 9.71
C ASP A 281 25.38 7.69 11.11
N LEU A 282 24.16 7.18 11.34
CA LEU A 282 23.72 6.68 12.63
C LEU A 282 23.85 5.16 12.72
N THR A 283 24.47 4.68 13.79
CA THR A 283 24.52 3.26 14.14
C THR A 283 23.49 2.98 15.22
N PHE A 284 22.68 1.94 15.02
CA PHE A 284 21.75 1.43 16.00
C PHE A 284 22.03 -0.05 16.26
N LYS A 285 22.18 -0.43 17.52
CA LYS A 285 22.10 -1.84 17.92
C LYS A 285 20.80 -2.10 18.65
N PHE A 286 20.14 -3.20 18.31
CA PHE A 286 18.81 -3.52 18.83
C PHE A 286 18.82 -4.85 19.58
N LEU A 287 18.17 -4.87 20.75
CA LEU A 287 17.73 -6.08 21.42
C LEU A 287 16.23 -6.00 21.67
N MET A 288 15.46 -6.95 21.14
CA MET A 288 14.04 -7.12 21.50
C MET A 288 13.89 -8.22 22.52
N LEU A 289 13.35 -7.87 23.68
CA LEU A 289 12.95 -8.79 24.74
C LEU A 289 11.44 -9.07 24.62
N LYS A 290 11.07 -10.34 24.83
CA LYS A 290 9.68 -10.80 24.85
C LYS A 290 9.06 -10.51 26.21
#